data_AF-A0AA89Q370-F1
#
_entry.id   AF-A0AA89Q370-F1
#
_cell.length_a   1.000
_cell.length_b   1.000
_cell.length_c   1.000
_cell.angle_alpha   90.00
_cell.angle_beta   90.00
_cell.angle_gamma   90.00
#
_symmetry.space_group_name_H-M   'P 1'
#
loop_
_entity.id
_entity.type
_entity.pdbx_description
1 polymer ?
#
loop_
_entity_poly.entity_id
_entity_poly.type
_entity_poly.pdbx_seq_one_letter_code
_entity_poly.pdbx_strand_id
1 'polypeptide(L)'
;MLVWALTRMVNVQGEETEEVATPEVDATMAVLDAGLATLDSLRGLTAEEGIDRIGEALKSAGLTRKSQLSTLAKLTAGMRCSWRMTAAWQGRDEGTPAMQVRGFAAWDCRPLGYWHRELPAEPVLPGQVDDTARLKLVRVDAKEVWQMITDLLPRTDEFASSPHPG
;
A
#
# COMPACT_ATOMS: atom_id res chain seq x y z
N MET A 1 12.01 0.93 29.47
CA MET A 1 10.59 1.28 29.29
C MET A 1 10.29 1.81 27.89
N LEU A 2 11.14 2.65 27.29
CA LEU A 2 10.96 3.12 25.90
C LEU A 2 10.97 1.98 24.86
N VAL A 3 11.92 1.04 24.95
CA VAL A 3 12.00 -0.11 24.04
C VAL A 3 10.69 -0.89 24.04
N TRP A 4 10.18 -1.29 25.20
CA TRP A 4 8.89 -2.01 25.33
C TRP A 4 7.66 -1.20 24.89
N ALA A 5 7.67 0.11 25.07
CA ALA A 5 6.61 0.98 24.54
C ALA A 5 6.65 1.05 23.00
N LEU A 6 7.84 1.15 22.42
CA LEU A 6 8.04 1.04 20.97
C LEU A 6 7.64 -0.36 20.48
N THR A 7 8.01 -1.43 21.20
CA THR A 7 7.65 -2.83 20.85
C THR A 7 6.14 -3.04 20.82
N ARG A 8 5.40 -2.37 21.72
CA ARG A 8 3.93 -2.35 21.70
C ARG A 8 3.35 -1.49 20.57
N MET A 9 3.95 -0.32 20.30
CA MET A 9 3.54 0.55 19.19
C MET A 9 3.77 -0.10 17.83
N VAL A 10 4.78 -0.94 17.70
CA VAL A 10 5.10 -1.66 16.45
C VAL A 10 4.40 -3.01 16.30
N ASN A 11 3.44 -3.31 17.19
CA ASN A 11 2.65 -4.54 17.21
C ASN A 11 3.50 -5.82 17.06
N VAL A 12 4.60 -5.93 17.82
CA VAL A 12 5.47 -7.14 17.84
C VAL A 12 4.80 -8.34 18.52
N GLN A 13 3.57 -8.19 19.04
CA GLN A 13 2.73 -9.35 19.28
C GLN A 13 2.37 -9.92 17.91
N GLY A 14 3.08 -10.97 17.51
CA GLY A 14 2.84 -11.67 16.25
C GLY A 14 1.38 -12.06 16.18
N GLU A 15 0.57 -11.25 15.50
CA GLU A 15 -0.69 -11.73 14.96
C GLU A 15 -0.31 -12.83 13.98
N GLU A 16 -0.85 -14.02 14.20
CA GLU A 16 -0.69 -15.14 13.29
C GLU A 16 -1.33 -14.73 11.97
N THR A 17 -0.50 -14.24 11.06
CA THR A 17 -1.00 -13.80 9.76
C THR A 17 -1.31 -15.03 8.94
N GLU A 18 -2.49 -15.05 8.32
CA GLU A 18 -2.92 -16.10 7.41
C GLU A 18 -1.94 -16.25 6.24
N GLU A 19 -1.81 -17.48 5.77
CA GLU A 19 -1.08 -17.79 4.56
C GLU A 19 -1.89 -17.33 3.34
N VAL A 20 -1.22 -16.64 2.42
CA VAL A 20 -1.81 -16.21 1.15
C VAL A 20 -1.23 -17.03 0.01
N ALA A 21 -2.00 -17.20 -1.06
CA ALA A 21 -1.59 -18.03 -2.20
C ALA A 21 -0.37 -17.47 -2.95
N THR A 22 -0.09 -16.18 -2.82
CA THR A 22 1.08 -15.50 -3.37
C THR A 22 1.38 -14.25 -2.54
N PRO A 23 2.67 -13.92 -2.25
CA PRO A 23 3.05 -12.71 -1.53
C PRO A 23 3.08 -11.45 -2.43
N GLU A 24 2.81 -11.60 -3.73
CA GLU A 24 2.80 -10.51 -4.71
C GLU A 24 1.57 -10.61 -5.62
N VAL A 25 0.96 -9.48 -5.91
CA VAL A 25 -0.16 -9.32 -6.86
C VAL A 25 0.24 -8.28 -7.90
N ASP A 26 0.26 -8.70 -9.17
CA ASP A 26 0.39 -7.83 -10.34
C ASP A 26 -0.96 -7.77 -11.06
N ALA A 27 -1.51 -6.58 -11.25
CA ALA A 27 -2.75 -6.36 -11.98
C ALA A 27 -2.75 -4.99 -12.66
N THR A 28 -3.92 -4.54 -13.12
CA THR A 28 -4.16 -3.15 -13.53
C THR A 28 -5.03 -2.44 -12.50
N MET A 29 -5.08 -1.12 -12.55
CA MET A 29 -5.99 -0.33 -11.74
C MET A 29 -7.46 -0.64 -12.08
N ALA A 30 -7.80 -0.92 -13.34
CA ALA A 30 -9.15 -1.37 -13.71
C ALA A 30 -9.58 -2.66 -12.99
N VAL A 31 -8.65 -3.62 -12.81
CA VAL A 31 -8.93 -4.84 -12.05
C VAL A 31 -9.23 -4.50 -10.59
N LEU A 32 -8.44 -3.63 -9.97
CA LEU A 32 -8.68 -3.19 -8.60
C LEU A 32 -10.02 -2.48 -8.46
N ASP A 33 -10.32 -1.53 -9.34
CA ASP A 33 -11.56 -0.76 -9.31
C ASP A 33 -12.78 -1.66 -9.48
N ALA A 34 -12.70 -2.67 -10.36
CA ALA A 34 -13.75 -3.68 -10.49
C ALA A 34 -13.99 -4.45 -9.19
N GLY A 35 -12.94 -4.81 -8.45
CA GLY A 35 -13.05 -5.45 -7.15
C GLY A 35 -13.67 -4.54 -6.09
N LEU A 36 -13.18 -3.30 -5.97
CA LEU A 36 -13.67 -2.32 -5.01
C LEU A 36 -15.15 -1.94 -5.26
N ALA A 37 -15.56 -1.85 -6.52
CA ALA A 37 -16.95 -1.58 -6.90
C ALA A 37 -17.94 -2.63 -6.39
N THR A 38 -17.48 -3.83 -6.00
CA THR A 38 -18.36 -4.87 -5.43
C THR A 38 -18.66 -4.68 -3.95
N LEU A 39 -17.87 -3.88 -3.21
CA LEU A 39 -17.92 -3.81 -1.74
C LEU A 39 -19.30 -3.39 -1.20
N ASP A 40 -19.96 -2.45 -1.86
CA ASP A 40 -21.31 -1.99 -1.46
C ASP A 40 -22.36 -3.10 -1.60
N SER A 41 -22.14 -4.06 -2.50
CA SER A 41 -23.06 -5.17 -2.78
C SER A 41 -22.87 -6.40 -1.89
N LEU A 42 -21.90 -6.38 -0.95
CA LEU A 42 -21.58 -7.54 -0.11
C LEU A 42 -22.52 -7.69 1.11
N ARG A 43 -23.41 -6.74 1.35
CA ARG A 43 -24.29 -6.77 2.53
C ARG A 43 -25.21 -7.99 2.50
N GLY A 44 -25.20 -8.76 3.58
CA GLY A 44 -26.03 -9.96 3.74
C GLY A 44 -25.43 -11.22 3.13
N LEU A 45 -24.25 -11.13 2.49
CA LEU A 45 -23.47 -12.30 2.07
C LEU A 45 -22.62 -12.83 3.22
N THR A 46 -22.34 -14.13 3.18
CA THR A 46 -21.26 -14.73 3.97
C THR A 46 -19.89 -14.23 3.48
N ALA A 47 -18.86 -14.44 4.30
CA ALA A 47 -17.49 -14.06 3.92
C ALA A 47 -17.02 -14.78 2.64
N GLU A 48 -17.37 -16.06 2.48
CA GLU A 48 -17.02 -16.86 1.30
C GLU A 48 -17.73 -16.35 0.05
N GLU A 49 -19.04 -16.14 0.11
CA GLU A 49 -19.82 -15.58 -1.00
C GLU A 49 -19.33 -14.19 -1.41
N GLY A 50 -18.91 -13.37 -0.44
CA GLY A 50 -18.34 -12.07 -0.71
C GLY A 50 -17.00 -12.14 -1.45
N ILE A 51 -16.11 -13.06 -1.04
CA ILE A 51 -14.83 -13.31 -1.72
C ILE A 51 -15.06 -13.82 -3.14
N ASP A 52 -15.99 -14.76 -3.33
CA ASP A 52 -16.33 -15.30 -4.65
C ASP A 52 -16.87 -14.21 -5.57
N ARG A 53 -17.76 -13.34 -5.04
CA ARG A 53 -18.32 -12.21 -5.79
C ARG A 53 -17.24 -11.23 -6.25
N ILE A 54 -16.29 -10.90 -5.39
CA ILE A 54 -15.12 -10.08 -5.75
C ILE A 54 -14.29 -10.82 -6.81
N GLY A 55 -14.00 -12.10 -6.59
CA GLY A 55 -13.20 -12.92 -7.50
C GLY A 55 -13.74 -12.95 -8.93
N GLU A 56 -15.05 -13.08 -9.10
CA GLU A 56 -15.69 -13.02 -10.43
C GLU A 56 -15.59 -11.63 -11.08
N ALA A 57 -15.66 -10.55 -10.30
CA ALA A 57 -15.43 -9.19 -10.81
C ALA A 57 -13.99 -8.99 -11.28
N LEU A 58 -13.01 -9.41 -10.47
CA LEU A 58 -11.58 -9.33 -10.80
C LEU A 58 -11.24 -10.13 -12.07
N LYS A 59 -11.81 -11.34 -12.17
CA LYS A 59 -11.66 -12.21 -13.35
C LYS A 59 -12.22 -11.58 -14.61
N SER A 60 -13.42 -11.01 -14.51
CA SER A 60 -14.09 -10.32 -15.61
C SER A 60 -13.31 -9.09 -16.09
N ALA A 61 -12.58 -8.44 -15.18
CA ALA A 61 -11.68 -7.32 -15.48
C ALA A 61 -10.30 -7.75 -16.02
N GLY A 62 -10.02 -9.05 -16.15
CA GLY A 62 -8.82 -9.58 -16.82
C GLY A 62 -7.77 -10.23 -15.92
N LEU A 63 -8.00 -10.34 -14.61
CA LEU A 63 -7.08 -11.06 -13.72
C LEU A 63 -7.29 -12.58 -13.82
N THR A 64 -6.49 -13.26 -14.63
CA THR A 64 -6.68 -14.69 -14.95
C THR A 64 -5.81 -15.65 -14.12
N ARG A 65 -4.74 -15.15 -13.47
CA ARG A 65 -3.87 -15.99 -12.64
C ARG A 65 -4.57 -16.35 -11.34
N LYS A 66 -4.87 -17.64 -11.15
CA LYS A 66 -5.66 -18.15 -10.01
C LYS A 66 -5.11 -17.73 -8.64
N SER A 67 -3.80 -17.79 -8.42
CA SER A 67 -3.19 -17.40 -7.15
C SER A 67 -3.36 -15.91 -6.86
N GLN A 68 -3.08 -15.05 -7.83
CA GLN A 68 -3.26 -13.59 -7.70
C GLN A 68 -4.73 -13.20 -7.57
N LEU A 69 -5.63 -13.85 -8.32
CA LEU A 69 -7.08 -13.64 -8.20
C LEU A 69 -7.56 -13.97 -6.78
N SER A 70 -7.19 -15.14 -6.26
CA SER A 70 -7.58 -15.55 -4.90
C SER A 70 -7.02 -14.62 -3.84
N THR A 71 -5.73 -14.25 -3.94
CA THR A 71 -5.11 -13.29 -3.02
C THR A 71 -5.81 -11.93 -3.09
N LEU A 72 -5.94 -11.32 -4.26
CA LEU A 72 -6.53 -9.99 -4.39
C LEU A 72 -7.99 -9.95 -3.93
N ALA A 73 -8.79 -10.99 -4.21
CA ALA A 73 -10.16 -11.07 -3.72
C ALA A 73 -10.23 -11.06 -2.18
N LYS A 74 -9.37 -11.86 -1.53
CA LYS A 74 -9.26 -11.88 -0.06
C LYS A 74 -8.78 -10.54 0.49
N LEU A 75 -7.79 -9.90 -0.14
CA LEU A 75 -7.29 -8.59 0.28
C LEU A 75 -8.38 -7.52 0.19
N THR A 76 -9.12 -7.47 -0.92
CA THR A 76 -10.23 -6.53 -1.10
C THR A 76 -11.33 -6.76 -0.08
N ALA A 77 -11.72 -8.01 0.18
CA ALA A 77 -12.74 -8.35 1.17
C ALA A 77 -12.28 -8.03 2.62
N GLY A 78 -11.00 -8.26 2.90
CA GLY A 78 -10.39 -8.11 4.22
C GLY A 78 -9.78 -6.73 4.50
N MET A 79 -9.85 -5.79 3.54
CA MET A 79 -9.23 -4.48 3.66
C MET A 79 -9.90 -3.67 4.77
N ARG A 80 -9.17 -3.44 5.86
CA ARG A 80 -9.63 -2.58 6.96
C ARG A 80 -9.41 -1.12 6.62
N CYS A 81 -8.23 -0.79 6.08
CA CYS A 81 -7.94 0.53 5.56
C CYS A 81 -6.85 0.49 4.48
N SER A 82 -6.90 1.51 3.63
CA SER A 82 -5.81 1.89 2.74
C SER A 82 -5.34 3.27 3.14
N TRP A 83 -4.02 3.46 3.21
CA TRP A 83 -3.43 4.73 3.63
C TRP A 83 -2.20 5.07 2.80
N ARG A 84 -1.89 6.36 2.75
CA ARG A 84 -0.77 6.96 2.03
C ARG A 84 -0.02 7.87 2.99
N MET A 85 1.31 7.85 2.92
CA MET A 85 2.15 8.81 3.63
C MET A 85 3.05 9.51 2.63
N THR A 86 3.16 10.83 2.78
CA THR A 86 3.99 11.67 1.91
C THR A 86 4.74 12.67 2.78
N ALA A 87 6.04 12.76 2.55
CA ALA A 87 6.91 13.77 3.16
C ALA A 87 7.37 14.73 2.06
N ALA A 88 7.35 16.03 2.37
CA ALA A 88 7.88 17.07 1.52
C ALA A 88 8.79 17.99 2.34
N TRP A 89 9.93 18.36 1.78
CA TRP A 89 10.90 19.23 2.45
C TRP A 89 11.67 20.08 1.45
N GLN A 90 12.25 21.18 1.93
CA GLN A 90 13.18 21.98 1.14
C GLN A 90 14.54 21.28 1.09
N GLY A 91 14.84 20.65 -0.03
CA GLY A 91 16.10 19.98 -0.28
C GLY A 91 16.86 20.60 -1.44
N ARG A 92 17.61 19.76 -2.16
CA ARG A 92 18.38 20.17 -3.33
C ARG A 92 18.06 19.27 -4.51
N ASP A 93 17.96 19.87 -5.69
CA ASP A 93 17.94 19.17 -6.98
C ASP A 93 19.06 19.73 -7.84
N GLU A 94 19.99 18.87 -8.27
CA GLU A 94 21.21 19.27 -9.00
C GLU A 94 21.96 20.46 -8.37
N GLY A 95 22.00 20.52 -7.04
CA GLY A 95 22.66 21.59 -6.27
C GLY A 95 21.83 22.86 -6.06
N THR A 96 20.65 22.96 -6.68
CA THR A 96 19.72 24.10 -6.53
C THR A 96 18.68 23.81 -5.46
N PRO A 97 18.31 24.76 -4.58
CA PRO A 97 17.21 24.56 -3.64
C PRO A 97 15.91 24.19 -4.37
N ALA A 98 15.35 23.03 -4.03
CA ALA A 98 14.14 22.50 -4.65
C ALA A 98 13.27 21.77 -3.63
N MET A 99 11.95 21.73 -3.88
CA MET A 99 11.03 20.92 -3.08
C MET A 99 11.27 19.45 -3.41
N GLN A 100 11.62 18.68 -2.39
CA GLN A 100 11.77 17.23 -2.48
C GLN A 100 10.49 16.58 -1.94
N VAL A 101 10.06 15.48 -2.57
CA VAL A 101 8.87 14.74 -2.15
C VAL A 101 9.15 13.25 -2.21
N ARG A 102 8.79 12.52 -1.16
CA ARG A 102 8.76 11.04 -1.12
C ARG A 102 7.44 10.57 -0.55
N GLY A 103 7.00 9.39 -0.96
CA GLY A 103 5.80 8.78 -0.39
C GLY A 103 5.78 7.28 -0.56
N PHE A 104 4.87 6.64 0.14
CA PHE A 104 4.47 5.25 -0.09
C PHE A 104 3.00 5.07 0.28
N ALA A 105 2.43 3.94 -0.14
CA ALA A 105 1.05 3.58 0.15
C ALA A 105 0.95 2.14 0.61
N ALA A 106 0.12 1.88 1.61
CA ALA A 106 -0.05 0.54 2.14
C ALA A 106 -1.51 0.22 2.46
N TRP A 107 -1.82 -1.06 2.46
CA TRP A 107 -3.09 -1.62 2.92
C TRP A 107 -2.87 -2.38 4.22
N ASP A 108 -3.82 -2.23 5.14
CA ASP A 108 -3.98 -3.08 6.32
C ASP A 108 -5.15 -4.03 6.06
N CYS A 109 -4.83 -5.32 5.90
CA CYS A 109 -5.77 -6.38 5.57
C CYS A 109 -6.00 -7.37 6.73
N ARG A 110 -5.80 -6.90 7.98
CA ARG A 110 -6.00 -7.69 9.22
C ARG A 110 -5.26 -9.05 9.20
N PRO A 111 -5.88 -10.25 9.23
CA PRO A 111 -5.11 -11.48 9.30
C PRO A 111 -4.23 -11.68 8.05
N LEU A 112 -4.52 -11.00 6.94
CA LEU A 112 -3.70 -11.05 5.72
C LEU A 112 -2.46 -10.14 5.78
N GLY A 113 -2.27 -9.40 6.88
CA GLY A 113 -1.11 -8.54 7.13
C GLY A 113 -1.12 -7.24 6.33
N TYR A 114 0.07 -6.62 6.23
CA TYR A 114 0.30 -5.38 5.51
C TYR A 114 0.73 -5.63 4.07
N TRP A 115 0.28 -4.75 3.17
CA TRP A 115 0.61 -4.83 1.74
C TRP A 115 1.05 -3.47 1.22
N HIS A 116 2.29 -3.37 0.75
CA HIS A 116 2.84 -2.20 0.09
C HIS A 116 2.33 -2.12 -1.35
N ARG A 117 1.79 -0.96 -1.73
CA ARG A 117 1.50 -0.64 -3.12
C ARG A 117 2.74 -0.03 -3.79
N GLU A 118 3.56 -0.90 -4.36
CA GLU A 118 4.74 -0.50 -5.15
C GLU A 118 4.34 0.26 -6.42
N LEU A 119 3.23 -0.13 -7.06
CA LEU A 119 2.71 0.54 -8.24
C LEU A 119 1.20 0.79 -8.14
N PRO A 120 0.69 1.95 -8.58
CA PRO A 120 1.47 3.14 -8.96
C PRO A 120 2.26 3.68 -7.76
N ALA A 121 3.52 4.07 -7.98
CA ALA A 121 4.40 4.54 -6.92
C ALA A 121 3.98 5.93 -6.43
N GLU A 122 4.13 6.17 -5.13
CA GLU A 122 3.85 7.48 -4.54
C GLU A 122 5.04 8.44 -4.67
N PRO A 123 4.82 9.76 -4.78
CA PRO A 123 3.53 10.44 -4.85
C PRO A 123 2.85 10.33 -6.23
N VAL A 124 1.57 9.94 -6.26
CA VAL A 124 0.75 9.95 -7.49
C VAL A 124 0.20 11.35 -7.76
N LEU A 125 0.49 11.90 -8.94
CA LEU A 125 -0.05 13.19 -9.42
C LEU A 125 -1.42 13.03 -10.10
N PRO A 126 -2.25 14.10 -10.13
CA PRO A 126 -3.51 14.09 -10.88
C PRO A 126 -3.29 13.72 -12.35
N GLY A 127 -4.07 12.78 -12.86
CA GLY A 127 -4.01 12.32 -14.26
C GLY A 127 -2.89 11.32 -14.57
N GLN A 128 -2.06 10.93 -13.61
CA GLN A 128 -0.98 9.95 -13.81
C GLN A 128 -1.47 8.50 -13.83
N VAL A 129 -2.66 8.24 -13.28
CA VAL A 129 -3.22 6.89 -13.15
C VAL A 129 -4.50 6.81 -13.96
N ASP A 130 -4.50 5.91 -14.94
CA ASP A 130 -5.67 5.49 -15.69
C ASP A 130 -5.95 4.00 -15.46
N ASP A 131 -7.00 3.49 -16.08
CA ASP A 131 -7.46 2.10 -15.99
C ASP A 131 -6.40 1.07 -16.40
N THR A 132 -5.45 1.45 -17.25
CA THR A 132 -4.38 0.59 -17.75
C THR A 132 -3.13 0.63 -16.88
N ALA A 133 -3.04 1.59 -15.95
CA ALA A 133 -1.92 1.73 -15.05
C ALA A 133 -1.69 0.43 -14.27
N ARG A 134 -0.42 0.04 -14.14
CA ARG A 134 -0.04 -1.17 -13.42
C ARG A 134 -0.31 -1.00 -11.93
N LEU A 135 -0.97 -2.00 -11.36
CA LEU A 135 -1.05 -2.24 -9.93
C LEU A 135 -0.02 -3.28 -9.53
N LYS A 136 0.77 -2.98 -8.51
CA LYS A 136 1.62 -3.97 -7.86
C LYS A 136 1.49 -3.86 -6.35
N LEU A 137 1.02 -4.93 -5.72
CA LEU A 137 0.92 -5.08 -4.27
C LEU A 137 1.90 -6.16 -3.80
N VAL A 138 2.69 -5.85 -2.78
CA VAL A 138 3.66 -6.77 -2.19
C VAL A 138 3.39 -6.89 -0.70
N ARG A 139 3.29 -8.12 -0.20
CA ARG A 139 3.15 -8.38 1.23
C ARG A 139 4.41 -7.91 1.95
N VAL A 140 4.23 -7.17 3.03
CA VAL A 140 5.31 -6.67 3.87
C VAL A 140 5.01 -6.99 5.33
N ASP A 141 6.04 -7.20 6.13
CA ASP A 141 5.90 -7.34 7.57
C ASP A 141 5.78 -5.97 8.26
N ALA A 142 5.41 -5.98 9.54
CA ALA A 142 5.26 -4.74 10.30
C ALA A 142 6.58 -3.96 10.42
N LYS A 143 7.73 -4.65 10.49
CA LYS A 143 9.05 -4.02 10.59
C LYS A 143 9.38 -3.29 9.29
N GLU A 144 9.08 -3.87 8.13
CA GLU A 144 9.22 -3.24 6.82
C GLU A 144 8.32 -2.00 6.70
N VAL A 145 7.08 -2.05 7.21
CA VAL A 145 6.21 -0.86 7.28
C VAL A 145 6.87 0.25 8.10
N TRP A 146 7.44 -0.07 9.26
CA TRP A 146 8.18 0.93 10.05
C TRP A 146 9.40 1.48 9.32
N GLN A 147 10.13 0.63 8.61
CA GLN A 147 11.27 1.07 7.81
C GLN A 147 10.81 2.05 6.72
N MET A 148 9.74 1.73 5.98
CA MET A 148 9.15 2.63 4.98
C MET A 148 8.74 3.98 5.57
N ILE A 149 8.15 4.00 6.78
CA ILE A 149 7.82 5.24 7.50
C ILE A 149 9.08 6.05 7.80
N THR A 150 10.14 5.41 8.30
CA THR A 150 11.38 6.12 8.62
C THR A 150 12.15 6.58 7.39
N ASP A 151 12.04 5.86 6.27
CA ASP A 151 12.69 6.21 5.00
C ASP A 151 12.07 7.46 4.34
N LEU A 152 10.86 7.86 4.78
CA LEU A 152 10.29 9.16 4.41
C LEU A 152 11.01 10.35 5.04
N LEU A 153 11.73 10.14 6.14
CA LEU A 153 12.41 11.23 6.84
C LEU A 153 13.69 11.61 6.08
N PRO A 154 13.86 12.89 5.72
CA PRO A 154 15.10 13.34 5.10
C PRO A 154 16.27 13.18 6.05
N ARG A 155 17.41 12.73 5.50
CA ARG A 155 18.70 12.79 6.19
C ARG A 155 19.17 14.23 6.30
N THR A 156 20.08 14.48 7.24
CA THR A 156 20.58 15.83 7.53
C THR A 156 21.23 16.52 6.32
N ASP A 157 21.89 15.74 5.45
CA ASP A 157 22.55 16.21 4.23
C ASP A 157 21.57 16.51 3.08
N GLU A 158 20.30 16.11 3.20
CA GLU A 158 19.28 16.31 2.18
C GLU A 158 18.58 17.66 2.28
N PHE A 159 18.79 18.41 3.36
CA PHE A 159 18.22 19.75 3.54
C PHE A 159 18.98 20.80 2.72
N ALA A 160 18.24 21.74 2.14
CA ALA A 160 18.85 22.96 1.63
C ALA A 160 19.52 23.71 2.79
N SER A 161 20.75 24.18 2.58
CA SER A 161 21.39 25.08 3.54
C SER A 161 20.66 26.42 3.50
N SER A 162 20.41 27.04 4.66
CA SER A 162 19.89 28.40 4.70
C SER A 162 20.83 29.33 3.91
N PRO A 163 20.30 30.25 3.09
CA PRO A 163 21.13 31.33 2.57
C PRO A 163 21.73 32.09 3.76
N HIS A 164 23.06 32.27 3.75
CA HIS A 164 23.71 33.16 4.71
C HIS A 164 23.08 34.55 4.55
N PRO A 165 22.53 35.17 5.61
CA PRO A 165 22.26 36.59 5.57
C PRO A 165 23.62 37.30 5.47
N GLY A 166 23.84 37.98 4.34
CA GLY A 166 24.99 38.87 4.15
C GLY A 166 24.83 40.17 4.93
#